data_AF-A0A518KD79-F1
#
_entry.id   AF-A0A518KD79-F1
#
_cell.length_a   1.000
_cell.length_b   1.000
_cell.length_c   1.000
_cell.angle_alpha   90.00
_cell.angle_beta   90.00
_cell.angle_gamma   90.00
#
_symmetry.space_group_name_H-M   'P 1'
#
loop_
_entity.id
_entity.type
_entity.pdbx_description
1 polymer ?
#
loop_
_entity_poly.entity_id
_entity_poly.type
_entity_poly.pdbx_seq_one_letter_code
_entity_poly.pdbx_strand_id
1 'polypeptide(L)'
;MPAPALIAVDSEQTSASRVNIFVHGYRSMASPAEVEAARLRVQRTGVTGASYLFRWMAGSWGDSATFTGLRAAAKAGRIRYALSPMSLLIDAGVIGLHEVAQFKRMERRAEQVGRELPSLIAEIAEGRPVNLIGHSLGARVVHQTLRGAHAADLTISDVVLLAGAADLDAADWEQCVRGIHGTLYNLYSPRDRILRMTPDLRRRIGCRPLPDVVVDGVSKVVNHASADVSHVAHWTQLAELLPKVWTACQATPETEATPAVEP
;
A
#
# COMPACT_ATOMS: atom_id res chain seq x y z
N MET A 1 -10.83 15.54 -8.73
CA MET A 1 -9.58 15.00 -8.13
C MET A 1 -8.57 14.85 -9.26
N PRO A 2 -7.27 15.12 -9.02
CA PRO A 2 -6.26 14.93 -10.06
C PRO A 2 -6.20 13.46 -10.49
N ALA A 3 -5.87 13.22 -11.77
CA ALA A 3 -5.72 11.87 -12.31
C ALA A 3 -4.55 11.14 -11.61
N PRO A 4 -4.64 9.81 -11.44
CA PRO A 4 -3.51 9.00 -11.00
C PRO A 4 -2.31 9.21 -11.92
N ALA A 5 -1.11 9.33 -11.35
CA ALA A 5 0.10 9.57 -12.12
C ALA A 5 1.33 9.04 -11.37
N LEU A 6 2.35 8.65 -12.13
CA LEU A 6 3.67 8.33 -11.60
C LEU A 6 4.53 9.59 -11.58
N ILE A 7 5.10 9.90 -10.42
CA ILE A 7 5.96 11.07 -10.22
C ILE A 7 7.38 10.57 -10.03
N ALA A 8 8.27 10.97 -10.92
CA ALA A 8 9.69 10.70 -10.79
C ALA A 8 10.21 11.25 -9.45
N VAL A 9 10.88 10.40 -8.67
CA VAL A 9 11.52 10.79 -7.42
C VAL A 9 12.78 11.59 -7.69
N ASP A 10 13.66 11.14 -8.57
CA ASP A 10 14.87 11.86 -9.01
C ASP A 10 14.74 12.33 -10.47
N SER A 11 15.54 13.33 -10.86
CA SER A 11 15.51 13.90 -12.21
C SER A 11 16.23 13.06 -13.27
N GLU A 12 17.15 12.18 -12.87
CA GLU A 12 17.91 11.30 -13.78
C GLU A 12 17.57 9.83 -13.51
N GLN A 13 16.70 9.25 -14.36
CA GLN A 13 16.16 7.90 -14.15
C GLN A 13 16.20 7.00 -15.41
N THR A 14 16.54 7.56 -16.56
CA THR A 14 16.43 6.87 -17.87
C THR A 14 17.48 5.79 -18.09
N SER A 15 18.65 5.85 -17.42
CA SER A 15 19.71 4.84 -17.53
C SER A 15 19.62 3.72 -16.49
N ALA A 16 18.65 3.77 -15.57
CA ALA A 16 18.53 2.79 -14.51
C ALA A 16 18.08 1.42 -15.06
N SER A 17 18.68 0.34 -14.56
CA SER A 17 18.40 -1.05 -14.98
C SER A 17 17.06 -1.60 -14.48
N ARG A 18 16.42 -0.95 -13.51
CA ARG A 18 15.15 -1.36 -12.89
C ARG A 18 14.29 -0.17 -12.50
N VAL A 19 13.00 -0.41 -12.32
CA VAL A 19 12.02 0.61 -11.90
C VAL A 19 11.41 0.22 -10.54
N ASN A 20 11.32 1.19 -9.64
CA ASN A 20 10.75 1.01 -8.30
C ASN A 20 9.51 1.89 -8.15
N ILE A 21 8.35 1.26 -7.95
CA ILE A 21 7.07 1.95 -7.84
C ILE A 21 6.62 1.96 -6.39
N PHE A 22 6.58 3.15 -5.81
CA PHE A 22 6.15 3.38 -4.44
C PHE A 22 4.68 3.81 -4.42
N VAL A 23 3.86 3.01 -3.74
CA VAL A 23 2.43 3.28 -3.58
C VAL A 23 2.13 3.55 -2.11
N HIS A 24 1.93 4.83 -1.81
CA HIS A 24 1.49 5.26 -0.48
C HIS A 24 0.06 4.79 -0.19
N GLY A 25 -0.30 4.64 1.10
CA GLY A 25 -1.68 4.56 1.57
C GLY A 25 -2.51 5.85 1.40
N TYR A 26 -3.68 5.91 2.03
CA TYR A 26 -4.78 6.78 1.61
C TYR A 26 -4.64 8.30 1.81
N ARG A 27 -3.73 8.78 2.68
CA ARG A 27 -3.71 10.21 3.08
C ARG A 27 -2.72 11.10 2.35
N SER A 28 -1.58 10.58 1.89
CA SER A 28 -0.42 11.44 1.61
C SER A 28 -0.41 12.08 0.22
N MET A 29 -1.56 12.20 -0.42
CA MET A 29 -1.68 12.69 -1.79
C MET A 29 -2.82 13.70 -1.95
N ALA A 30 -3.35 14.26 -0.85
CA ALA A 30 -4.47 15.18 -0.90
C ALA A 30 -4.06 16.61 -1.28
N SER A 31 -2.78 16.97 -1.09
CA SER A 31 -2.21 18.25 -1.51
C SER A 31 -0.83 18.10 -2.17
N PRO A 32 -0.40 19.08 -3.00
CA PRO A 32 0.95 19.07 -3.58
C PRO A 32 2.07 18.97 -2.52
N ALA A 33 1.88 19.59 -1.36
CA ALA A 33 2.84 19.53 -0.26
C ALA A 33 2.97 18.13 0.34
N GLU A 34 1.87 17.39 0.48
CA GLU A 34 1.90 16.00 0.95
C GLU A 34 2.53 15.07 -0.08
N VAL A 35 2.23 15.27 -1.37
CA VAL A 35 2.87 14.53 -2.48
C VAL A 35 4.39 14.75 -2.43
N GLU A 36 4.84 15.99 -2.29
CA GLU A 36 6.25 16.33 -2.23
C GLU A 36 6.92 15.74 -0.97
N ALA A 37 6.26 15.80 0.18
CA ALA A 37 6.76 15.17 1.40
C ALA A 37 6.87 13.65 1.28
N ALA A 38 5.95 13.00 0.57
CA ALA A 38 6.03 11.58 0.26
C ALA A 38 7.17 11.28 -0.73
N ARG A 39 7.35 12.11 -1.77
CA ARG A 39 8.43 11.98 -2.77
C ARG A 39 9.80 12.08 -2.11
N LEU A 40 10.02 13.11 -1.29
CA LEU A 40 11.26 13.29 -0.52
C LEU A 40 11.52 12.12 0.45
N ARG A 41 10.46 11.48 0.95
CA ARG A 41 10.63 10.30 1.81
C ARG A 41 11.08 9.08 1.03
N VAL A 42 10.53 8.87 -0.16
CA VAL A 42 11.00 7.83 -1.09
C VAL A 42 12.45 8.10 -1.49
N GLN A 43 12.80 9.35 -1.80
CA GLN A 43 14.16 9.74 -2.15
C GLN A 43 15.19 9.34 -1.08
N ARG A 44 14.85 9.53 0.20
CA ARG A 44 15.72 9.17 1.34
C ARG A 44 15.97 7.67 1.50
N THR A 45 15.21 6.81 0.83
CA THR A 45 15.45 5.36 0.89
C THR A 45 16.75 4.95 0.21
N GLY A 46 17.21 5.75 -0.76
CA GLY A 46 18.41 5.43 -1.54
C GLY A 46 18.28 4.11 -2.32
N VAL A 47 17.06 3.68 -2.63
CA VAL A 47 16.84 2.45 -3.41
C VAL A 47 17.49 2.58 -4.77
N THR A 48 18.25 1.56 -5.16
CA THR A 48 18.89 1.51 -6.47
C THR A 48 17.86 1.37 -7.58
N GLY A 49 17.99 2.18 -8.63
CA GLY A 49 17.11 2.17 -9.80
C GLY A 49 16.21 3.40 -9.91
N ALA A 50 15.41 3.45 -10.96
CA ALA A 50 14.50 4.56 -11.24
C ALA A 50 13.29 4.49 -10.30
N SER A 51 13.19 5.43 -9.35
CA SER A 51 12.13 5.43 -8.36
C SER A 51 11.00 6.39 -8.73
N TYR A 52 9.76 5.90 -8.67
CA TYR A 52 8.56 6.67 -8.91
C TYR A 52 7.59 6.56 -7.73
N LEU A 53 7.01 7.69 -7.36
CA LEU A 53 5.89 7.76 -6.43
C LEU A 53 4.59 7.72 -7.22
N PHE A 54 3.75 6.71 -6.97
CA PHE A 54 2.39 6.69 -7.50
C PHE A 54 1.51 7.65 -6.71
N ARG A 55 1.18 8.79 -7.33
CA ARG A 55 0.22 9.74 -6.80
C ARG A 55 -1.18 9.28 -7.18
N TRP A 56 -1.98 8.98 -6.17
CA TRP A 56 -3.38 8.63 -6.29
C TRP A 56 -4.13 9.09 -5.04
N MET A 57 -5.45 9.26 -5.14
CA MET A 57 -6.29 9.59 -3.99
C MET A 57 -7.36 8.53 -3.78
N ALA A 58 -7.38 7.92 -2.60
CA ALA A 58 -8.44 7.02 -2.17
C ALA A 58 -9.74 7.77 -1.80
N GLY A 59 -9.63 9.07 -1.48
CA GLY A 59 -10.67 9.92 -0.90
C GLY A 59 -10.22 10.49 0.46
N SER A 60 -11.00 11.40 1.06
CA SER A 60 -10.74 11.91 2.41
C SER A 60 -11.47 11.07 3.47
N TRP A 61 -10.74 10.37 4.34
CA TRP A 61 -11.28 9.97 5.64
C TRP A 61 -11.17 11.17 6.57
N GLY A 62 -12.05 12.15 6.37
CA GLY A 62 -11.88 13.44 7.04
C GLY A 62 -12.79 14.54 6.52
N ASP A 63 -14.03 14.16 6.20
CA ASP A 63 -15.21 15.01 6.24
C ASP A 63 -16.41 14.09 6.52
N SER A 64 -16.27 13.21 7.53
CA SER A 64 -17.44 12.46 7.97
C SER A 64 -18.44 13.49 8.50
N ALA A 65 -19.64 13.46 7.93
CA ALA A 65 -20.80 14.17 8.48
C ALA A 65 -20.99 13.86 9.98
N THR A 66 -20.37 12.81 10.51
CA THR A 66 -20.19 12.52 11.93
C THR A 66 -19.50 13.64 12.70
N PHE A 67 -18.28 14.05 12.35
CA PHE A 67 -17.54 15.06 13.15
C PHE A 67 -18.06 16.48 12.90
N THR A 68 -18.51 16.76 11.68
CA THR A 68 -19.11 18.05 11.28
C THR A 68 -20.54 18.18 11.80
N GLY A 69 -21.34 17.12 11.74
CA GLY A 69 -22.71 17.07 12.26
C GLY A 69 -22.76 17.07 13.78
N LEU A 70 -21.84 16.37 14.46
CA LEU A 70 -21.70 16.42 15.92
C LEU A 70 -21.28 17.83 16.37
N ARG A 71 -20.32 18.47 15.67
CA ARG A 71 -19.93 19.87 15.92
C ARG A 71 -21.05 20.87 15.61
N ALA A 72 -21.79 20.68 14.52
CA ALA A 72 -22.91 21.54 14.13
C ALA A 72 -24.10 21.40 15.11
N ALA A 73 -24.42 20.18 15.55
CA ALA A 73 -25.45 19.91 16.54
C ALA A 73 -25.09 20.50 17.92
N ALA A 74 -23.83 20.39 18.34
CA ALA A 74 -23.31 21.03 19.54
C ALA A 74 -23.37 22.57 19.44
N LYS A 75 -23.01 23.15 18.30
CA LYS A 75 -23.03 24.60 18.05
C LYS A 75 -24.45 25.18 17.91
N ALA A 76 -25.42 24.38 17.48
CA ALA A 76 -26.82 24.79 17.31
C ALA A 76 -27.67 24.74 18.60
N GLY A 77 -27.11 24.30 19.74
CA GLY A 77 -27.84 24.22 21.01
C GLY A 77 -29.07 23.30 20.98
N ARG A 78 -29.21 22.45 19.95
CA ARG A 78 -30.33 21.52 19.75
C ARG A 78 -30.06 20.17 20.42
N ILE A 79 -29.62 20.20 21.67
CA ILE A 79 -29.68 19.06 22.59
C ILE A 79 -31.16 18.87 22.96
N ARG A 80 -31.96 18.35 22.02
CA ARG A 80 -33.39 18.07 22.21
C ARG A 80 -33.93 16.94 21.33
N TYR A 81 -33.07 16.06 20.86
CA TYR A 81 -33.52 14.70 20.52
C TYR A 81 -33.24 13.83 21.74
N ALA A 82 -34.30 13.24 22.29
CA ALA A 82 -34.27 12.51 23.54
C ALA A 82 -33.10 11.51 23.55
N LEU A 83 -32.25 11.61 24.58
CA LEU A 83 -31.15 10.69 24.91
C LEU A 83 -31.71 9.35 25.40
N SER A 84 -32.56 8.70 24.61
CA SER A 84 -32.95 7.32 24.88
C SER A 84 -31.78 6.41 24.52
N PRO A 85 -31.57 5.30 25.24
CA PRO A 85 -30.58 4.29 24.85
C PRO A 85 -30.77 3.80 23.41
N MET A 86 -32.02 3.78 22.91
CA MET A 86 -32.32 3.40 21.53
C MET A 86 -31.86 4.41 20.48
N SER A 87 -31.99 5.71 20.73
CA SER A 87 -31.50 6.75 19.80
C SER A 87 -29.98 6.78 19.77
N LEU A 88 -29.31 6.59 20.90
CA LEU A 88 -27.85 6.44 20.95
C LEU A 88 -27.36 5.21 20.16
N LEU A 89 -28.09 4.08 20.23
CA LEU A 89 -27.77 2.88 19.44
C LEU A 89 -28.00 3.08 17.94
N ILE A 90 -29.08 3.77 17.55
CA ILE A 90 -29.36 4.11 16.15
C ILE A 90 -28.27 5.06 15.62
N ASP A 91 -27.92 6.09 16.37
CA ASP A 91 -26.87 7.05 15.98
C ASP A 91 -25.51 6.37 15.87
N ALA A 92 -25.14 5.52 16.83
CA ALA A 92 -23.94 4.70 16.75
C ALA A 92 -23.95 3.76 15.53
N GLY A 93 -25.10 3.16 15.22
CA GLY A 93 -25.30 2.32 14.04
C GLY A 93 -25.14 3.07 12.72
N VAL A 94 -25.71 4.28 12.60
CA VAL A 94 -25.61 5.14 11.41
C VAL A 94 -24.18 5.65 11.21
N ILE A 95 -23.52 6.07 12.29
CA ILE A 95 -22.11 6.49 12.27
C ILE A 95 -21.23 5.34 11.81
N GLY A 96 -21.39 4.15 12.39
CA GLY A 96 -20.66 2.95 11.99
C GLY A 96 -20.91 2.59 10.52
N LEU A 97 -22.16 2.65 10.05
CA LEU A 97 -22.51 2.38 8.65
C LEU A 97 -21.86 3.38 7.68
N HIS A 98 -21.83 4.67 8.04
CA HIS A 98 -21.17 5.69 7.24
C HIS A 98 -19.65 5.42 7.14
N GLU A 99 -18.99 5.08 8.24
CA GLU A 99 -17.56 4.75 8.26
C GLU A 99 -17.25 3.49 7.42
N VAL A 100 -18.07 2.43 7.54
CA VAL A 100 -17.99 1.25 6.67
C VAL A 100 -18.10 1.64 5.20
N ALA A 101 -19.10 2.47 4.85
CA ALA A 101 -19.34 2.87 3.48
C ALA A 101 -18.19 3.69 2.89
N GLN A 102 -17.61 4.61 3.67
CA GLN A 102 -16.44 5.39 3.27
C GLN A 102 -15.22 4.51 3.08
N PHE A 103 -14.94 3.60 4.03
CA PHE A 103 -13.83 2.67 3.90
C PHE A 103 -13.96 1.78 2.66
N LYS A 104 -15.15 1.23 2.40
CA LYS A 104 -15.44 0.46 1.18
C LYS A 104 -15.26 1.29 -0.10
N ARG A 105 -15.59 2.59 -0.08
CA ARG A 105 -15.32 3.49 -1.22
C ARG A 105 -13.82 3.62 -1.46
N MET A 106 -13.02 3.81 -0.41
CA MET A 106 -11.57 3.91 -0.51
C MET A 106 -10.93 2.63 -1.03
N GLU A 107 -11.41 1.46 -0.58
CA GLU A 107 -10.95 0.17 -1.09
C GLU A 107 -11.29 -0.01 -2.58
N ARG A 108 -12.53 0.26 -2.98
CA ARG A 108 -12.92 0.21 -4.40
C ARG A 108 -12.08 1.16 -5.25
N ARG A 109 -11.75 2.34 -4.71
CA ARG A 109 -10.87 3.29 -5.40
C ARG A 109 -9.44 2.74 -5.52
N ALA A 110 -8.91 2.15 -4.45
CA ALA A 110 -7.60 1.48 -4.48
C ALA A 110 -7.58 0.36 -5.54
N GLU A 111 -8.65 -0.42 -5.64
CA GLU A 111 -8.75 -1.48 -6.64
C GLU A 111 -8.87 -0.94 -8.07
N GLN A 112 -9.62 0.15 -8.24
CA GLN A 112 -9.72 0.81 -9.54
C GLN A 112 -8.35 1.32 -10.01
N VAL A 113 -7.65 2.11 -9.19
CA VAL A 113 -6.35 2.64 -9.59
C VAL A 113 -5.28 1.55 -9.71
N GLY A 114 -5.40 0.46 -8.95
CA GLY A 114 -4.52 -0.69 -9.07
C GLY A 114 -4.68 -1.44 -10.39
N ARG A 115 -5.87 -1.39 -11.01
CA ARG A 115 -6.09 -1.90 -12.38
C ARG A 115 -5.58 -0.94 -13.47
N GLU A 116 -5.53 0.35 -13.19
CA GLU A 116 -5.01 1.38 -14.12
C GLU A 116 -3.46 1.44 -14.08
N LEU A 117 -2.85 1.15 -12.93
CA LEU A 117 -1.41 1.29 -12.69
C LEU A 117 -0.51 0.45 -13.63
N PRO A 118 -0.83 -0.81 -14.02
CA PRO A 118 0.02 -1.58 -14.94
C PRO A 118 0.33 -0.84 -16.25
N SER A 119 -0.66 -0.18 -16.85
CA SER A 119 -0.47 0.57 -18.10
C SER A 119 0.47 1.77 -17.90
N LEU A 120 0.33 2.49 -16.78
CA LEU A 120 1.22 3.61 -16.44
C LEU A 120 2.65 3.14 -16.20
N ILE A 121 2.82 1.97 -15.58
CA ILE A 121 4.14 1.36 -15.38
C ILE A 121 4.73 0.97 -16.72
N ALA A 122 3.97 0.36 -17.62
CA ALA A 122 4.46 -0.08 -18.94
C ALA A 122 5.04 1.09 -19.76
N GLU A 123 4.42 2.27 -19.68
CA GLU A 123 4.89 3.50 -20.35
C GLU A 123 6.29 3.93 -19.89
N ILE A 124 6.67 3.67 -18.64
CA ILE A 124 7.96 4.10 -18.08
C ILE A 124 8.95 2.95 -17.90
N ALA A 125 8.49 1.71 -17.80
CA ALA A 125 9.34 0.56 -17.52
C ALA A 125 10.18 0.21 -18.75
N GLU A 126 9.63 0.35 -19.95
CA GLU A 126 10.34 0.05 -21.22
C GLU A 126 10.98 -1.36 -21.19
N GLY A 127 10.24 -2.34 -20.62
CA GLY A 127 10.69 -3.73 -20.47
C GLY A 127 11.65 -3.98 -19.28
N ARG A 128 12.04 -2.95 -18.53
CA ARG A 128 12.87 -3.12 -17.33
C ARG A 128 12.08 -3.81 -16.21
N PRO A 129 12.74 -4.63 -15.37
CA PRO A 129 12.08 -5.24 -14.23
C PRO A 129 11.56 -4.20 -13.23
N VAL A 130 10.39 -4.49 -12.66
CA VAL A 130 9.63 -3.58 -11.81
C VAL A 130 9.52 -4.13 -10.40
N ASN A 131 9.89 -3.31 -9.41
CA ASN A 131 9.63 -3.55 -8.01
C ASN A 131 8.41 -2.75 -7.54
N LEU A 132 7.54 -3.36 -6.74
CA LEU A 132 6.33 -2.72 -6.23
C LEU A 132 6.38 -2.61 -4.71
N ILE A 133 6.29 -1.38 -4.18
CA ILE A 133 6.35 -1.11 -2.75
C ILE A 133 5.01 -0.49 -2.31
N GLY A 134 4.21 -1.23 -1.55
CA GLY A 134 2.86 -0.81 -1.16
C GLY A 134 2.69 -0.65 0.35
N HIS A 135 2.29 0.53 0.80
CA HIS A 135 1.95 0.78 2.21
C HIS A 135 0.45 0.86 2.45
N SER A 136 -0.06 0.21 3.50
CA SER A 136 -1.47 0.34 3.91
C SER A 136 -2.42 0.04 2.74
N LEU A 137 -3.36 0.94 2.40
CA LEU A 137 -4.22 0.82 1.22
C LEU A 137 -3.45 0.73 -0.12
N GLY A 138 -2.22 1.26 -0.18
CA GLY A 138 -1.32 1.07 -1.31
C GLY A 138 -0.94 -0.40 -1.55
N ALA A 139 -0.92 -1.25 -0.51
CA ALA A 139 -0.75 -2.68 -0.69
C ALA A 139 -1.94 -3.33 -1.43
N ARG A 140 -3.17 -2.80 -1.26
CA ARG A 140 -4.34 -3.22 -2.04
C ARG A 140 -4.23 -2.78 -3.51
N VAL A 141 -3.69 -1.60 -3.76
CA VAL A 141 -3.35 -1.15 -5.12
C VAL A 141 -2.36 -2.13 -5.75
N VAL A 142 -1.25 -2.42 -5.07
CA VAL A 142 -0.22 -3.36 -5.53
C VAL A 142 -0.81 -4.74 -5.82
N HIS A 143 -1.63 -5.29 -4.92
CA HIS A 143 -2.31 -6.57 -5.16
C HIS A 143 -3.11 -6.57 -6.47
N GLN A 144 -3.80 -5.48 -6.78
CA GLN A 144 -4.60 -5.35 -8.01
C GLN A 144 -3.73 -5.10 -9.25
N THR A 145 -2.59 -4.44 -9.08
CA THR A 145 -1.57 -4.30 -10.12
C THR A 145 -0.98 -5.65 -10.50
N LEU A 146 -0.70 -6.53 -9.53
CA LEU A 146 -0.20 -7.89 -9.80
C LEU A 146 -1.18 -8.71 -10.66
N ARG A 147 -2.49 -8.60 -10.42
CA ARG A 147 -3.52 -9.27 -11.24
C ARG A 147 -3.47 -8.86 -12.72
N GLY A 148 -3.08 -7.62 -13.01
CA GLY A 148 -3.00 -7.07 -14.37
C GLY A 148 -1.59 -7.08 -14.98
N ALA A 149 -0.55 -7.44 -14.21
CA ALA A 149 0.84 -7.28 -14.61
C ALA A 149 1.20 -8.08 -15.87
N HIS A 150 0.79 -9.35 -15.94
CA HIS A 150 1.03 -10.20 -17.10
C HIS A 150 0.38 -9.65 -18.38
N ALA A 151 -0.85 -9.13 -18.29
CA ALA A 151 -1.54 -8.56 -19.44
C ALA A 151 -0.90 -7.26 -19.95
N ALA A 152 -0.13 -6.58 -19.09
CA ALA A 152 0.61 -5.38 -19.40
C ALA A 152 2.09 -5.65 -19.75
N ASP A 153 2.49 -6.92 -19.94
CA ASP A 153 3.87 -7.35 -20.25
C ASP A 153 4.91 -6.84 -19.23
N LEU A 154 4.51 -6.77 -17.96
CA LEU A 154 5.40 -6.32 -16.88
C LEU A 154 6.15 -7.49 -16.26
N THR A 155 7.47 -7.39 -16.24
CA THR A 155 8.32 -8.27 -15.43
C THR A 155 8.37 -7.74 -13.99
N ILE A 156 7.61 -8.35 -13.09
CA ILE A 156 7.63 -7.98 -11.67
C ILE A 156 8.78 -8.70 -10.98
N SER A 157 9.77 -7.96 -10.50
CA SER A 157 10.92 -8.49 -9.73
C SER A 157 10.54 -8.75 -8.29
N ASP A 158 10.58 -7.75 -7.41
CA ASP A 158 10.23 -7.90 -6.00
C ASP A 158 8.98 -7.10 -5.62
N VAL A 159 8.28 -7.57 -4.61
CA VAL A 159 7.12 -6.87 -4.04
C VAL A 159 7.34 -6.69 -2.54
N VAL A 160 7.19 -5.47 -2.04
CA VAL A 160 7.31 -5.15 -0.62
C VAL A 160 6.00 -4.56 -0.11
N LEU A 161 5.35 -5.26 0.82
CA LEU A 161 4.09 -4.85 1.43
C LEU A 161 4.35 -4.41 2.87
N LEU A 162 3.98 -3.17 3.19
CA LEU A 162 4.28 -2.52 4.47
C LEU A 162 2.96 -2.21 5.19
N ALA A 163 2.68 -2.88 6.30
CA ALA A 163 1.42 -2.73 7.04
C ALA A 163 0.18 -2.76 6.10
N GLY A 164 0.14 -3.73 5.18
CA GLY A 164 -0.80 -3.74 4.07
C GLY A 164 -2.27 -3.91 4.47
N ALA A 165 -3.15 -3.07 3.92
CA ALA A 165 -4.60 -3.14 4.13
C ALA A 165 -5.31 -4.08 3.13
N ALA A 166 -4.57 -4.83 2.30
CA ALA A 166 -5.14 -5.85 1.44
C ALA A 166 -5.72 -7.02 2.26
N ASP A 167 -6.75 -7.66 1.70
CA ASP A 167 -7.41 -8.80 2.34
C ASP A 167 -6.46 -10.00 2.36
N LEU A 168 -6.20 -10.56 3.55
CA LEU A 168 -5.39 -11.77 3.70
C LEU A 168 -6.01 -12.97 2.97
N ASP A 169 -7.34 -13.05 3.01
CA ASP A 169 -8.13 -14.17 2.50
C ASP A 169 -8.51 -14.01 1.03
N ALA A 170 -7.83 -13.13 0.28
CA ALA A 170 -8.04 -13.02 -1.15
C ALA A 170 -7.61 -14.33 -1.85
N ALA A 171 -8.51 -14.90 -2.66
CA ALA A 171 -8.36 -16.24 -3.22
C ALA A 171 -7.20 -16.37 -4.24
N ASP A 172 -6.65 -15.25 -4.71
CA ASP A 172 -5.72 -15.18 -5.83
C ASP A 172 -4.31 -14.71 -5.43
N TRP A 173 -4.01 -14.63 -4.13
CA TRP A 173 -2.65 -14.35 -3.66
C TRP A 173 -1.64 -15.33 -4.24
N GLU A 174 -1.97 -16.62 -4.27
CA GLU A 174 -1.09 -17.66 -4.81
C GLU A 174 -0.77 -17.41 -6.29
N GLN A 175 -1.79 -17.10 -7.10
CA GLN A 175 -1.61 -16.75 -8.52
C GLN A 175 -0.74 -15.49 -8.68
N CYS A 176 -1.03 -14.44 -7.90
CA CYS A 176 -0.26 -13.19 -7.95
C CYS A 176 1.20 -13.42 -7.58
N VAL A 177 1.47 -14.20 -6.53
CA VAL A 177 2.84 -14.48 -6.06
C VAL A 177 3.62 -15.34 -7.06
N ARG A 178 2.97 -16.32 -7.71
CA ARG A 178 3.62 -17.09 -8.78
C ARG A 178 4.05 -16.23 -9.98
N GLY A 179 3.36 -15.13 -10.24
CA GLY A 179 3.71 -14.18 -11.30
C GLY A 179 4.90 -13.26 -10.97
N ILE A 180 5.42 -13.30 -9.74
CA ILE A 180 6.57 -12.51 -9.30
C ILE A 180 7.85 -13.29 -9.63
N HIS A 181 8.81 -12.68 -10.32
CA HIS A 181 10.10 -13.31 -10.64
C HIS A 181 10.99 -13.45 -9.39
N GLY A 182 11.05 -12.41 -8.56
CA GLY A 182 11.74 -12.40 -7.27
C GLY A 182 10.86 -12.85 -6.11
N THR A 183 10.79 -12.04 -5.05
CA THR A 183 10.17 -12.40 -3.77
C THR A 183 9.14 -11.36 -3.32
N LEU A 184 8.07 -11.82 -2.67
CA LEU A 184 7.13 -10.97 -1.94
C LEU A 184 7.55 -10.88 -0.47
N TYR A 185 7.92 -9.69 -0.04
CA TYR A 185 8.23 -9.34 1.34
C TYR A 185 7.01 -8.70 2.01
N ASN A 186 6.54 -9.28 3.12
CA ASN A 186 5.45 -8.73 3.90
C ASN A 186 5.95 -8.30 5.29
N LEU A 187 6.11 -6.99 5.49
CA LEU A 187 6.36 -6.41 6.81
C LEU A 187 5.02 -6.09 7.48
N TYR A 188 4.71 -6.80 8.55
CA TYR A 188 3.42 -6.71 9.25
C TYR A 188 3.60 -6.51 10.76
N SER A 189 2.59 -5.93 11.40
CA SER A 189 2.53 -5.77 12.86
C SER A 189 1.28 -6.45 13.42
N PRO A 190 1.42 -7.51 14.25
CA PRO A 190 0.27 -8.15 14.91
C PRO A 190 -0.55 -7.19 15.79
N ARG A 191 0.06 -6.07 16.19
CA ARG A 191 -0.49 -5.02 17.05
C ARG A 191 -0.87 -3.75 16.29
N ASP A 192 -0.97 -3.80 14.95
CA ASP A 192 -1.38 -2.66 14.14
C ASP A 192 -2.79 -2.18 14.55
N ARG A 193 -2.83 -1.05 15.27
CA ARG A 193 -4.08 -0.50 15.80
C ARG A 193 -4.97 0.06 14.70
N ILE A 194 -4.39 0.62 13.63
CA ILE A 194 -5.17 1.23 12.55
C ILE A 194 -5.92 0.14 11.79
N LEU A 195 -5.23 -0.94 11.43
CA LEU A 195 -5.83 -2.06 10.72
C LEU A 195 -6.79 -2.89 11.60
N ARG A 196 -6.60 -2.91 12.92
CA ARG A 196 -7.54 -3.55 13.86
C ARG A 196 -8.82 -2.73 14.09
N MET A 197 -8.79 -1.44 13.81
CA MET A 197 -9.94 -0.53 13.94
C MET A 197 -10.65 -0.32 12.60
N THR A 198 -10.28 -1.05 11.53
CA THR A 198 -11.06 -1.02 10.29
C THR A 198 -12.49 -1.48 10.58
N PRO A 199 -13.50 -0.86 9.97
CA PRO A 199 -14.89 -1.07 10.33
C PRO A 199 -15.46 -2.40 9.78
N ASP A 200 -14.62 -3.27 9.22
CA ASP A 200 -14.97 -4.62 8.83
C ASP A 200 -14.14 -5.68 9.56
N LEU A 201 -14.60 -6.92 9.51
CA LEU A 201 -13.99 -8.06 10.21
C LEU A 201 -12.95 -8.79 9.35
N ARG A 202 -12.53 -8.22 8.21
CA ARG A 202 -11.62 -8.91 7.29
C ARG A 202 -10.20 -8.92 7.84
N ARG A 203 -9.52 -10.05 7.68
CA ARG A 203 -8.11 -10.19 8.05
C ARG A 203 -7.25 -9.43 7.05
N ARG A 204 -6.27 -8.69 7.55
CA ARG A 204 -5.37 -7.84 6.77
C ARG A 204 -3.96 -8.40 6.78
N ILE A 205 -3.27 -8.34 5.63
CA ILE A 205 -1.87 -8.77 5.50
C ILE A 205 -0.91 -7.94 6.35
N GLY A 206 -1.28 -6.72 6.73
CA GLY A 206 -0.50 -5.87 7.63
C GLY A 206 -0.61 -6.26 9.11
N CYS A 207 -1.49 -7.20 9.46
CA CYS A 207 -1.64 -7.71 10.83
C CYS A 207 -1.18 -9.16 10.99
N ARG A 208 -0.89 -9.86 9.89
CA ARG A 208 -0.73 -11.31 9.85
C ARG A 208 0.24 -11.71 8.74
N PRO A 209 0.94 -12.84 8.87
CA PRO A 209 1.77 -13.35 7.79
C PRO A 209 0.89 -13.75 6.60
N LEU A 210 1.39 -13.52 5.38
CA LEU A 210 0.85 -14.11 4.17
C LEU A 210 1.19 -15.61 4.14
N PRO A 211 0.31 -16.48 3.61
CA PRO A 211 0.64 -17.87 3.36
C PRO A 211 1.86 -17.99 2.45
N ASP A 212 2.68 -19.00 2.71
CA ASP A 212 3.83 -19.28 1.84
C ASP A 212 3.36 -19.83 0.49
N VAL A 213 4.12 -19.51 -0.57
CA VAL A 213 3.91 -19.99 -1.93
C VAL A 213 5.24 -20.50 -2.44
N VAL A 214 5.31 -21.80 -2.72
CA VAL A 214 6.53 -22.46 -3.22
C VAL A 214 6.41 -22.65 -4.72
N VAL A 215 7.43 -22.22 -5.45
CA VAL A 215 7.60 -22.40 -6.91
C VAL A 215 8.95 -23.03 -7.14
N ASP A 216 8.98 -24.18 -7.81
CA ASP A 216 10.22 -24.93 -8.11
C ASP A 216 11.10 -25.18 -6.87
N GLY A 217 10.46 -25.46 -5.72
CA GLY A 217 11.14 -25.72 -4.45
C GLY A 217 11.60 -24.47 -3.69
N VAL A 218 11.39 -23.26 -4.23
CA VAL A 218 11.78 -21.99 -3.62
C VAL A 218 10.56 -21.27 -3.03
N SER A 219 10.63 -20.87 -1.77
CA SER A 219 9.62 -20.01 -1.14
C SER A 219 9.67 -18.61 -1.75
N LYS A 220 8.51 -18.11 -2.16
CA LYS A 220 8.34 -16.80 -2.81
C LYS A 220 7.83 -15.73 -1.84
N VAL A 221 7.57 -16.08 -0.57
CA VAL A 221 6.99 -15.17 0.42
C VAL A 221 7.85 -15.12 1.67
N VAL A 222 8.38 -13.93 1.97
CA VAL A 222 9.14 -13.68 3.20
C VAL A 222 8.32 -12.76 4.10
N ASN A 223 7.99 -13.25 5.30
CA ASN A 223 7.21 -12.51 6.28
C ASN A 223 8.10 -11.95 7.40
N HIS A 224 8.08 -10.63 7.59
CA HIS A 224 8.76 -9.95 8.68
C HIS A 224 7.73 -9.43 9.69
N ALA A 225 7.77 -9.92 10.92
CA ALA A 225 6.93 -9.40 12.00
C ALA A 225 7.65 -8.24 12.73
N SER A 226 6.97 -7.11 12.90
CA SER A 226 7.45 -6.01 13.73
C SER A 226 6.35 -5.50 14.66
N ALA A 227 6.39 -5.91 15.92
CA ALA A 227 5.40 -5.52 16.91
C ALA A 227 5.52 -4.04 17.35
N ASP A 228 6.70 -3.44 17.18
CA ASP A 228 7.04 -2.13 17.73
C ASP A 228 6.93 -0.99 16.70
N VAL A 229 6.82 -1.32 15.41
CA VAL A 229 6.62 -0.32 14.35
C VAL A 229 5.13 -0.03 14.20
N SER A 230 4.74 1.23 14.45
CA SER A 230 3.36 1.67 14.24
C SER A 230 2.96 1.66 12.76
N HIS A 231 1.65 1.60 12.46
CA HIS A 231 1.14 1.61 11.09
C HIS A 231 1.70 2.76 10.23
N VAL A 232 1.76 3.97 10.80
CA VAL A 232 2.28 5.15 10.11
C VAL A 232 3.81 5.10 10.02
N ALA A 233 4.48 4.55 11.02
CA ALA A 233 5.94 4.40 11.04
C ALA A 233 6.47 3.54 9.89
N HIS A 234 5.71 2.56 9.41
CA HIS A 234 6.05 1.78 8.22
C HIS A 234 6.32 2.65 6.99
N TRP A 235 5.60 3.78 6.86
CA TRP A 235 5.92 4.77 5.83
C TRP A 235 6.88 5.83 6.35
N THR A 236 6.67 6.37 7.55
CA THR A 236 7.47 7.53 7.98
C THR A 236 8.94 7.20 8.24
N GLN A 237 9.26 5.95 8.54
CA GLN A 237 10.62 5.43 8.72
C GLN A 237 11.05 4.56 7.53
N LEU A 238 10.45 4.75 6.34
CA LEU A 238 10.70 3.92 5.16
C LEU A 238 12.20 3.73 4.84
N ALA A 239 12.99 4.80 4.92
CA ALA A 239 14.43 4.74 4.67
C ALA A 239 15.21 3.83 5.65
N GLU A 240 14.74 3.69 6.88
CA GLU A 240 15.35 2.81 7.88
C GLU A 240 14.83 1.37 7.77
N LEU A 241 13.54 1.22 7.47
CA LEU A 241 12.88 -0.09 7.47
C LEU A 241 13.10 -0.88 6.18
N LEU A 242 13.11 -0.20 5.03
CA LEU A 242 13.12 -0.86 3.73
C LEU A 242 14.38 -1.73 3.53
N PRO A 243 15.61 -1.29 3.85
CA PRO A 243 16.81 -2.14 3.72
C PRO A 243 16.83 -3.33 4.67
N LYS A 244 16.09 -3.28 5.79
CA LYS A 244 15.99 -4.40 6.77
C LYS A 244 15.04 -5.51 6.30
N VAL A 245 14.13 -5.18 5.40
CA VAL A 245 13.07 -6.07 4.91
C VAL A 245 13.39 -6.59 3.52
N TRP A 246 13.87 -5.71 2.65
CA TRP A 246 14.13 -6.00 1.24
C TRP A 246 15.63 -6.02 1.00
N THR A 247 16.20 -7.21 0.86
CA THR A 247 17.65 -7.40 0.74
C THR A 247 18.24 -6.79 -0.54
N ALA A 248 17.47 -6.79 -1.64
CA ALA A 248 17.87 -6.18 -2.90
C ALA A 248 17.62 -4.67 -2.98
N CYS A 249 17.17 -4.04 -1.88
CA CYS A 249 16.87 -2.60 -1.80
C CYS A 249 18.02 -1.70 -2.29
N GLN A 250 19.27 -2.11 -2.07
CA GLN A 250 20.46 -1.36 -2.45
C GLN A 250 21.45 -2.20 -3.28
N ALA A 251 20.98 -3.30 -3.87
CA ALA A 251 21.83 -4.16 -4.69
C ALA A 251 22.16 -3.47 -6.03
N THR A 252 23.46 -3.38 -6.34
CA THR A 252 23.93 -2.93 -7.66
C THR A 252 23.83 -4.07 -8.69
N PRO A 253 23.79 -3.75 -10.00
CA PRO A 253 23.73 -4.76 -11.07
C PRO A 253 24.83 -5.84 -10.99
N GLU A 254 26.00 -5.50 -10.46
CA GLU A 254 27.13 -6.43 -10.28
C GLU A 254 26.85 -7.53 -9.24
N THR A 255 25.97 -7.27 -8.27
CA THR A 255 25.64 -8.24 -7.20
C THR A 255 24.58 -9.26 -7.62
N GLU A 256 23.81 -8.98 -8.67
CA GLU A 256 22.76 -9.89 -9.20
C GLU A 256 23.29 -10.95 -10.18
N ALA A 257 24.54 -10.81 -10.66
CA ALA A 257 25.10 -11.65 -11.72
C ALA A 257 25.84 -12.91 -11.25
N THR A 258 25.84 -13.25 -9.95
CA THR A 258 26.57 -14.43 -9.45
C THR A 258 25.67 -15.32 -8.61
N PRO A 259 25.13 -16.43 -9.16
CA PRO A 259 24.85 -17.57 -8.30
C PRO A 259 26.20 -18.15 -7.88
N ALA A 260 26.46 -18.19 -6.59
CA ALA A 260 27.57 -18.97 -6.04
C ALA A 260 27.35 -20.45 -6.41
N VAL A 261 27.97 -20.87 -7.50
CA VAL A 261 28.26 -22.28 -7.74
C VAL A 261 29.51 -22.55 -6.91
N GLU A 262 29.31 -22.98 -5.66
CA GLU A 262 30.39 -23.61 -4.92
C GLU A 262 30.58 -25.06 -5.41
N PRO A 263 31.85 -25.53 -5.47
CA PRO A 263 32.23 -26.82 -6.06
C PRO A 263 31.84 -28.05 -5.24
#